data_AF-A0A9W4XPB8-F1
#
_entry.id   AF-A0A9W4XPB8-F1
#
_cell.length_a   1.000
_cell.length_b   1.000
_cell.length_c   1.000
_cell.angle_alpha   90.00
_cell.angle_beta   90.00
_cell.angle_gamma   90.00
#
_symmetry.space_group_name_H-M   'P 1'
#
loop_
_entity.id
_entity.type
_entity.pdbx_description
1 polymer ?
#
loop_
_entity_poly.entity_id
_entity_poly.type
_entity_poly.pdbx_seq_one_letter_code
_entity_poly.pdbx_strand_id
1 'polypeptide(L)'
;MSGNIAHFDPYPRIPRATFEAVVWSGLAFCTLALAFRCFIRIRVFNRLQADDLLTVFAWLLLLATALTWRFNLDGLYELAIVSSGSKVPAPNFVELSERFLKSSLAVKLMFYIGLWTVKLNFLILFYQLGSSIRSFHIFWWIVTVFTVCSGLAVIGNIHYVCLVSPLEYIQLHCADKAAVRYQIVTLKTNCALDVVSDALIVIFPIAILHNVRINRARKFALGGLFSLVVITIATSIVRVIFAGHNGEAEKVEMTSFWFWCYVELSVALLVACLASFRTLFAHQEKARKIQAADERERVEKAIDGEVKSNVRRARWRHFQDSLFQTAKSEETIQVPENDMRGRPGTMYTV
;
A
#
# COMPACT_ATOMS: atom_id res chain seq x y z
N MET A 1 -44.89 18.14 38.60
CA MET A 1 -43.60 18.26 37.89
C MET A 1 -42.91 16.91 37.96
N SER A 2 -43.18 16.05 36.98
CA SER A 2 -42.55 14.74 36.85
C SER A 2 -41.22 14.97 36.13
N GLY A 3 -40.11 14.94 36.87
CA GLY A 3 -38.78 15.08 36.30
C GLY A 3 -38.49 13.88 35.42
N ASN A 4 -38.25 14.13 34.12
CA ASN A 4 -37.70 13.15 33.21
C ASN A 4 -36.33 12.72 33.74
N ILE A 5 -36.27 11.56 34.37
CA ILE A 5 -35.03 10.88 34.68
C ILE A 5 -34.49 10.45 33.32
N ALA A 6 -33.51 11.18 32.80
CA ALA A 6 -32.78 10.76 31.62
C ALA A 6 -32.26 9.35 31.87
N HIS A 7 -32.72 8.39 31.07
CA HIS A 7 -32.15 7.06 31.01
C HIS A 7 -30.68 7.21 30.57
N PHE A 8 -29.77 7.30 31.54
CA PHE A 8 -28.37 7.00 31.31
C PHE A 8 -28.33 5.51 30.99
N ASP A 9 -28.01 5.14 29.75
CA ASP A 9 -27.66 3.76 29.43
C ASP A 9 -26.46 3.38 30.32
N PRO A 10 -26.64 2.52 31.35
CA PRO A 10 -25.61 2.29 32.36
C PRO A 10 -24.53 1.31 31.88
N TYR A 11 -24.58 0.89 30.62
CA TYR A 11 -23.75 -0.16 30.08
C TYR A 11 -22.86 0.37 28.94
N PRO A 12 -21.58 -0.05 28.90
CA PRO A 12 -20.74 0.22 27.73
C PRO A 12 -21.43 -0.35 26.49
N ARG A 13 -21.57 0.47 25.44
CA ARG A 13 -22.34 0.08 24.24
C ARG A 13 -21.82 -1.18 23.57
N ILE A 14 -20.53 -1.46 23.74
CA ILE A 14 -19.85 -2.61 23.18
C ILE A 14 -19.52 -3.61 24.31
N PRO A 15 -20.12 -4.82 24.28
CA PRO A 15 -19.80 -5.86 25.25
C PRO A 15 -18.33 -6.28 25.19
N ARG A 16 -17.77 -6.65 26.34
CA ARG A 16 -16.37 -7.10 26.47
C ARG A 16 -16.02 -8.22 25.50
N ALA A 17 -16.87 -9.26 25.45
CA ALA A 17 -16.66 -10.41 24.59
C ALA A 17 -16.57 -10.01 23.10
N THR A 18 -17.39 -9.05 22.68
CA THR A 18 -17.37 -8.51 21.31
C THR A 18 -16.07 -7.76 21.02
N PHE A 19 -15.61 -6.92 21.95
CA PHE A 19 -14.34 -6.21 21.80
C PHE A 19 -13.19 -7.20 21.65
N GLU A 20 -13.10 -8.19 22.54
CA GLU A 20 -12.04 -9.19 22.52
C GLU A 20 -12.07 -10.04 21.24
N ALA A 21 -13.26 -10.47 20.80
CA ALA A 21 -13.43 -11.20 19.56
C ALA A 21 -12.92 -10.41 18.35
N VAL A 22 -13.27 -9.12 18.26
CA VAL A 22 -12.82 -8.24 17.17
C VAL A 22 -11.31 -8.03 17.19
N VAL A 23 -10.70 -7.90 18.38
CA VAL A 23 -9.26 -7.78 18.52
C VAL A 23 -8.55 -9.00 17.92
N TRP A 24 -8.90 -10.19 18.38
CA TRP A 24 -8.25 -11.42 17.93
C TRP A 24 -8.58 -11.76 16.47
N SER A 25 -9.81 -11.55 16.02
CA SER A 25 -10.16 -11.78 14.62
C SER A 25 -9.44 -10.81 13.69
N GLY A 26 -9.38 -9.53 14.05
CA GLY A 26 -8.68 -8.50 13.27
C GLY A 26 -7.19 -8.83 13.14
N LEU A 27 -6.55 -9.24 14.25
CA LEU A 27 -5.16 -9.67 14.24
C LEU A 27 -4.96 -10.91 13.36
N ALA A 28 -5.84 -11.91 13.44
CA ALA A 28 -5.75 -13.12 12.64
C ALA A 28 -5.84 -12.82 11.14
N PHE A 29 -6.81 -12.00 10.72
CA PHE A 29 -6.95 -11.59 9.31
C PHE A 29 -5.73 -10.82 8.81
N CYS A 30 -5.24 -9.84 9.59
CA CYS A 30 -4.03 -9.09 9.25
C CYS A 30 -2.80 -9.99 9.14
N THR A 31 -2.65 -10.94 10.06
CA THR A 31 -1.54 -11.90 10.07
C THR A 31 -1.58 -12.81 8.84
N LEU A 32 -2.75 -13.31 8.48
CA LEU A 32 -2.93 -14.14 7.27
C LEU A 32 -2.61 -13.34 6.00
N ALA A 33 -3.11 -12.11 5.90
CA ALA A 33 -2.85 -11.24 4.75
C ALA A 33 -1.35 -10.89 4.62
N LEU A 34 -0.67 -10.60 5.73
CA LEU A 34 0.77 -10.34 5.77
C LEU A 34 1.57 -11.60 5.43
N ALA A 35 1.21 -12.76 5.98
CA ALA A 35 1.89 -14.02 5.69
C ALA A 35 1.78 -14.37 4.20
N PHE A 36 0.59 -14.23 3.62
CA PHE A 36 0.37 -14.42 2.19
C PHE A 36 1.20 -13.43 1.36
N ARG A 37 1.27 -12.16 1.79
CA ARG A 37 2.09 -11.13 1.14
C ARG A 37 3.58 -11.49 1.15
N CYS A 38 4.12 -11.84 2.31
CA CYS A 38 5.51 -12.25 2.46
C CYS A 38 5.82 -13.49 1.64
N PHE A 39 4.93 -14.49 1.64
CA PHE A 39 5.06 -15.69 0.84
C PHE A 39 5.18 -15.38 -0.65
N ILE A 40 4.28 -14.55 -1.20
CA ILE A 40 4.32 -14.15 -2.60
C ILE A 40 5.61 -13.38 -2.92
N ARG A 41 6.03 -12.44 -2.08
CA ARG A 41 7.24 -11.65 -2.36
C ARG A 41 8.52 -12.48 -2.30
N ILE A 42 8.65 -13.35 -1.32
CA ILE A 42 9.81 -14.25 -1.20
C ILE A 42 9.84 -15.20 -2.40
N ARG A 43 8.71 -15.85 -2.73
CA ARG A 43 8.65 -16.84 -3.82
C ARG A 43 8.79 -16.25 -5.22
N VAL A 44 8.26 -15.04 -5.45
CA VAL A 44 8.16 -14.47 -6.79
C VAL A 44 9.24 -13.43 -7.07
N PHE A 45 9.69 -12.66 -6.07
CA PHE A 45 10.62 -11.54 -6.26
C PHE A 45 11.99 -11.77 -5.62
N ASN A 46 12.11 -12.78 -4.74
CA ASN A 46 13.36 -13.16 -4.05
C ASN A 46 14.09 -11.99 -3.36
N ARG A 47 13.37 -10.90 -3.05
CA ARG A 47 13.87 -9.70 -2.37
C ARG A 47 12.75 -9.04 -1.56
N LEU A 48 13.07 -8.63 -0.34
CA LEU A 48 12.20 -7.80 0.49
C LEU A 48 12.46 -6.33 0.16
N GLN A 49 11.40 -5.57 -0.07
CA GLN A 49 11.49 -4.12 -0.27
C GLN A 49 11.28 -3.39 1.06
N ALA A 50 11.73 -2.13 1.16
CA ALA A 50 11.51 -1.30 2.35
C ALA A 50 10.02 -1.17 2.74
N ASP A 51 9.12 -1.21 1.75
CA ASP A 51 7.65 -1.25 1.91
C ASP A 51 7.18 -2.46 2.75
N ASP A 52 7.85 -3.60 2.61
CA ASP A 52 7.52 -4.81 3.38
C ASP A 52 7.91 -4.67 4.84
N LEU A 53 9.06 -4.03 5.10
CA LEU A 53 9.53 -3.79 6.47
C LEU A 53 8.57 -2.85 7.23
N LEU A 54 8.08 -1.80 6.57
CA LEU A 54 7.10 -0.88 7.18
C LEU A 54 5.76 -1.59 7.44
N THR A 55 5.31 -2.46 6.53
CA THR A 55 4.08 -3.24 6.73
C THR A 55 4.23 -4.21 7.89
N VAL A 56 5.37 -4.89 8.02
CA VAL A 56 5.67 -5.78 9.15
C VAL A 56 5.74 -4.98 10.46
N PHE A 57 6.36 -3.80 10.44
CA PHE A 57 6.42 -2.92 11.61
C PHE A 57 5.02 -2.48 12.07
N ALA A 58 4.14 -2.07 11.15
CA ALA A 58 2.76 -1.74 11.48
C ALA A 58 1.98 -2.94 12.04
N TRP A 59 2.23 -4.15 11.54
CA TRP A 59 1.67 -5.39 12.11
C TRP A 59 2.18 -5.67 13.52
N LEU A 60 3.47 -5.45 13.80
CA LEU A 60 4.03 -5.60 15.15
C LEU A 60 3.37 -4.63 16.14
N LEU A 61 3.07 -3.40 15.72
CA LEU A 61 2.33 -2.43 16.54
C LEU A 61 0.88 -2.88 16.79
N LEU A 62 0.22 -3.47 15.78
CA LEU A 62 -1.12 -4.05 15.95
C LEU A 62 -1.10 -5.24 16.92
N LEU A 63 -0.11 -6.12 16.82
CA LEU A 63 0.10 -7.25 17.74
C LEU A 63 0.33 -6.76 19.16
N ALA A 64 1.23 -5.79 19.36
CA ALA A 64 1.50 -5.19 20.67
C ALA A 64 0.23 -4.54 21.26
N THR A 65 -0.58 -3.89 20.41
CA THR A 65 -1.87 -3.33 20.82
C THR A 65 -2.84 -4.43 21.26
N ALA A 66 -2.97 -5.53 20.51
CA ALA A 66 -3.84 -6.65 20.86
C ALA A 66 -3.43 -7.31 22.19
N LEU A 67 -2.13 -7.51 22.41
CA LEU A 67 -1.59 -8.03 23.67
C LEU A 67 -1.87 -7.06 24.83
N THR A 68 -1.69 -5.76 24.62
CA THR A 68 -1.97 -4.75 25.64
C THR A 68 -3.45 -4.77 26.03
N TRP A 69 -4.36 -4.91 25.06
CA TRP A 69 -5.78 -5.07 25.33
C TRP A 69 -6.07 -6.33 26.14
N ARG A 70 -5.48 -7.48 25.79
CA ARG A 70 -5.69 -8.73 26.55
C ARG A 70 -5.43 -8.58 28.05
N PHE A 71 -4.44 -7.79 28.45
CA PHE A 71 -4.08 -7.60 29.86
C PHE A 71 -4.78 -6.42 30.55
N ASN A 72 -5.28 -5.43 29.80
CA ASN A 72 -5.82 -4.18 30.37
C ASN A 72 -7.30 -3.95 30.05
N LEU A 73 -7.97 -4.89 29.39
CA LEU A 73 -9.38 -4.79 29.04
C LEU A 73 -10.25 -4.64 30.31
N ASP A 74 -9.91 -5.35 31.38
CA ASP A 74 -10.64 -5.25 32.66
C ASP A 74 -10.61 -3.81 33.22
N GLY A 75 -9.47 -3.13 33.12
CA GLY A 75 -9.35 -1.74 33.56
C GLY A 75 -10.16 -0.75 32.74
N LEU A 76 -10.32 -0.99 31.42
CA LEU A 76 -11.20 -0.18 30.57
C LEU A 76 -12.66 -0.28 31.02
N TYR A 77 -13.15 -1.51 31.22
CA TYR A 77 -14.56 -1.75 31.53
C TYR A 77 -14.91 -1.34 32.96
N GLU A 78 -14.05 -1.59 33.94
CA GLU A 78 -14.26 -1.10 35.32
C GLU A 78 -14.24 0.43 35.37
N LEU A 79 -13.31 1.10 34.69
CA LEU A 79 -13.27 2.56 34.62
C LEU A 79 -14.52 3.13 33.94
N ALA A 80 -14.98 2.50 32.84
CA ALA A 80 -16.20 2.92 32.15
C ALA A 80 -17.44 2.81 33.05
N ILE A 81 -17.63 1.67 33.74
CA ILE A 81 -18.78 1.43 34.61
C ILE A 81 -18.77 2.38 35.82
N VAL A 82 -17.62 2.57 36.48
CA VAL A 82 -17.52 3.51 37.61
C VAL A 82 -17.73 4.96 37.15
N SER A 83 -17.20 5.35 35.99
CA SER A 83 -17.40 6.71 35.45
C SER A 83 -18.85 7.02 35.06
N SER A 84 -19.66 5.98 34.80
CA SER A 84 -21.10 6.08 34.52
C SER A 84 -21.95 6.23 35.79
N GLY A 85 -21.36 6.06 36.98
CA GLY A 85 -22.09 6.09 38.25
C GLY A 85 -22.80 4.77 38.60
N SER A 86 -22.66 3.73 37.77
CA SER A 86 -23.40 2.47 37.90
C SER A 86 -22.84 1.52 38.98
N LYS A 87 -21.61 1.73 39.45
CA LYS A 87 -20.94 0.87 40.43
C LYS A 87 -20.00 1.69 41.32
N VAL A 88 -19.97 1.38 42.62
CA VAL A 88 -19.02 1.95 43.58
C VAL A 88 -17.61 1.39 43.30
N PRO A 89 -16.55 2.21 43.35
CA PRO A 89 -15.18 1.74 43.09
C PRO A 89 -14.75 0.64 44.08
N ALA A 90 -14.18 -0.43 43.56
CA ALA A 90 -13.54 -1.50 44.34
C ALA A 90 -12.25 -0.99 45.02
N PRO A 91 -11.76 -1.62 46.10
CA PRO A 91 -10.55 -1.17 46.80
C PRO A 91 -9.28 -1.16 45.92
N ASN A 92 -9.24 -1.98 44.87
CA ASN A 92 -8.16 -2.02 43.88
C ASN A 92 -8.40 -1.12 42.65
N PHE A 93 -9.45 -0.29 42.66
CA PHE A 93 -9.86 0.53 41.51
C PHE A 93 -8.81 1.57 41.11
N VAL A 94 -8.14 2.19 42.07
CA VAL A 94 -7.14 3.24 41.81
C VAL A 94 -5.95 2.67 41.04
N GLU A 95 -5.36 1.59 41.55
CA GLU A 95 -4.23 0.92 40.90
C GLU A 95 -4.59 0.40 39.50
N LEU A 96 -5.77 -0.22 39.37
CA LEU A 96 -6.25 -0.73 38.08
C LEU A 96 -6.46 0.40 37.06
N SER A 97 -7.03 1.53 37.50
CA SER A 97 -7.28 2.69 36.65
C SER A 97 -5.97 3.37 36.21
N GLU A 98 -5.01 3.54 37.11
CA GLU A 98 -3.71 4.11 36.76
C GLU A 98 -2.93 3.22 35.78
N ARG A 99 -2.95 1.90 36.01
CA ARG A 99 -2.36 0.93 35.09
C ARG A 99 -3.01 0.99 33.72
N PHE A 100 -4.34 1.08 33.67
CA PHE A 100 -5.08 1.23 32.42
C PHE A 100 -4.73 2.54 31.72
N LEU A 101 -4.71 3.68 32.42
CA LEU A 101 -4.41 4.99 31.83
C LEU A 101 -3.01 5.04 31.21
N LYS A 102 -1.99 4.53 31.91
CA LYS A 102 -0.63 4.39 31.39
C LYS A 102 -0.58 3.46 30.17
N SER A 103 -1.27 2.31 30.23
CA SER A 103 -1.36 1.38 29.09
C SER A 103 -2.11 2.00 27.90
N SER A 104 -3.11 2.83 28.16
CA SER A 104 -3.88 3.52 27.14
C SER A 104 -3.05 4.55 26.39
N LEU A 105 -2.06 5.18 27.04
CA LEU A 105 -1.09 6.04 26.36
C LEU A 105 -0.26 5.24 25.37
N ALA A 106 0.26 4.08 25.79
CA ALA A 106 1.02 3.20 24.91
C ALA A 106 0.18 2.74 23.71
N VAL A 107 -1.08 2.35 23.92
CA VAL A 107 -1.99 1.96 22.83
C VAL A 107 -2.28 3.13 21.88
N LYS A 108 -2.50 4.36 22.38
CA LYS A 108 -2.65 5.57 21.54
C LYS A 108 -1.43 5.80 20.66
N LEU A 109 -0.23 5.69 21.23
CA LEU A 109 1.02 5.86 20.49
C LEU A 109 1.18 4.78 19.42
N MET A 110 0.98 3.50 19.77
CA MET A 110 1.04 2.38 18.82
C MET A 110 0.03 2.56 17.68
N PHE A 111 -1.18 3.02 18.00
CA PHE A 111 -2.22 3.30 17.02
C PHE A 111 -1.82 4.39 16.02
N TYR A 112 -1.41 5.57 16.50
CA TYR A 112 -1.02 6.67 15.62
C TYR A 112 0.24 6.35 14.82
N ILE A 113 1.27 5.76 15.45
CA ILE A 113 2.48 5.34 14.74
C ILE A 113 2.13 4.29 13.69
N GLY A 114 1.26 3.33 14.00
CA GLY A 114 0.81 2.29 13.08
C GLY A 114 0.09 2.86 11.86
N LEU A 115 -0.88 3.74 12.06
CA LEU A 115 -1.61 4.38 10.95
C LEU A 115 -0.70 5.21 10.06
N TRP A 116 0.17 6.04 10.64
CA TRP A 116 1.08 6.86 9.86
C TRP A 116 2.14 6.02 9.13
N THR A 117 2.59 4.92 9.72
CA THR A 117 3.44 3.95 9.03
C THR A 117 2.76 3.39 7.78
N VAL A 118 1.48 3.03 7.87
CA VAL A 118 0.70 2.55 6.72
C VAL A 118 0.57 3.64 5.64
N LYS A 119 0.35 4.90 6.01
CA LYS A 119 0.31 6.03 5.06
C LYS A 119 1.65 6.25 4.35
N LEU A 120 2.76 6.19 5.09
CA LEU A 120 4.10 6.26 4.53
C LEU A 120 4.38 5.10 3.58
N ASN A 121 3.89 3.91 3.90
CA ASN A 121 3.96 2.75 3.01
C ASN A 121 3.28 3.04 1.66
N PHE A 122 2.05 3.56 1.68
CA PHE A 122 1.35 3.98 0.45
C PHE A 122 2.10 5.06 -0.33
N LEU A 123 2.67 6.05 0.35
CA LEU A 123 3.46 7.10 -0.30
C LEU A 123 4.69 6.52 -1.01
N ILE A 124 5.46 5.65 -0.34
CA ILE A 124 6.61 4.97 -0.95
C ILE A 124 6.18 4.15 -2.15
N LEU A 125 5.05 3.45 -2.04
CA LEU A 125 4.49 2.69 -3.14
C LEU A 125 4.18 3.59 -4.36
N PHE A 126 3.54 4.73 -4.14
CA PHE A 126 3.20 5.66 -5.23
C PHE A 126 4.42 6.36 -5.83
N TYR A 127 5.45 6.64 -5.02
CA TYR A 127 6.72 7.17 -5.51
C TYR A 127 7.35 6.26 -6.57
N GLN A 128 7.35 4.95 -6.31
CA GLN A 128 7.89 3.96 -7.25
C GLN A 128 7.06 3.86 -8.54
N LEU A 129 5.74 4.07 -8.46
CA LEU A 129 4.86 4.00 -9.63
C LEU A 129 4.98 5.23 -10.55
N GLY A 130 5.27 6.41 -9.99
CA GLY A 130 5.25 7.69 -10.70
C GLY A 130 6.57 8.13 -11.35
N SER A 131 7.54 7.23 -11.51
CA SER A 131 8.96 7.52 -11.79
C SER A 131 9.29 8.29 -13.08
N SER A 132 8.31 8.70 -13.87
CA SER A 132 8.52 9.33 -15.19
C SER A 132 8.12 10.81 -15.27
N ILE A 133 7.47 11.39 -14.24
CA ILE A 133 6.88 12.74 -14.33
C ILE A 133 7.40 13.63 -13.19
N ARG A 134 8.11 14.72 -13.50
CA ARG A 134 8.71 15.61 -12.49
C ARG A 134 7.67 16.31 -11.61
N SER A 135 6.56 16.78 -12.18
CA SER A 135 5.46 17.41 -11.41
C SER A 135 4.83 16.46 -10.38
N PHE A 136 4.80 15.15 -10.69
CA PHE A 136 4.31 14.13 -9.77
C PHE A 136 5.20 14.01 -8.53
N HIS A 137 6.53 14.07 -8.69
CA HIS A 137 7.47 14.01 -7.58
C HIS A 137 7.42 15.26 -6.69
N ILE A 138 7.17 16.44 -7.25
CA ILE A 138 6.98 17.67 -6.46
C ILE A 138 5.73 17.55 -5.60
N PHE A 139 4.60 17.15 -6.19
CA PHE A 139 3.36 16.92 -5.45
C PHE A 139 3.53 15.82 -4.39
N TRP A 140 4.27 14.76 -4.71
CA TRP A 140 4.61 13.69 -3.77
C TRP A 140 5.37 14.20 -2.54
N TRP A 141 6.37 15.05 -2.71
CA TRP A 141 7.10 15.63 -1.59
C TRP A 141 6.20 16.52 -0.72
N ILE A 142 5.31 17.32 -1.33
CA ILE A 142 4.36 18.15 -0.59
C ILE A 142 3.44 17.28 0.28
N VAL A 143 2.84 16.23 -0.28
CA VAL A 143 1.95 15.33 0.49
C VAL A 143 2.72 14.55 1.55
N THR A 144 3.96 14.14 1.26
CA THR A 144 4.81 13.45 2.23
C THR A 144 5.15 14.34 3.42
N VAL A 145 5.58 15.59 3.18
CA VAL A 145 5.84 16.56 4.24
C VAL A 145 4.58 16.83 5.04
N PHE A 146 3.44 17.04 4.38
CA PHE A 146 2.15 17.22 5.07
C PHE A 146 1.81 16.02 5.96
N THR A 147 1.97 14.79 5.47
CA THR A 147 1.65 13.55 6.19
C THR A 147 2.57 13.35 7.40
N VAL A 148 3.87 13.64 7.26
CA VAL A 148 4.82 13.56 8.37
C VAL A 148 4.52 14.63 9.42
N CYS A 149 4.31 15.87 8.99
CA CYS A 149 3.96 16.97 9.89
C CYS A 149 2.62 16.73 10.62
N SER A 150 1.61 16.20 9.93
CA SER A 150 0.33 15.86 10.56
C SER A 150 0.48 14.75 11.59
N GLY A 151 1.34 13.76 11.35
CA GLY A 151 1.63 12.69 12.31
C GLY A 151 2.32 13.18 13.56
N LEU A 152 3.33 14.04 13.38
CA LEU A 152 4.01 14.70 14.50
C LEU A 152 3.05 15.58 15.29
N ALA A 153 2.15 16.32 14.63
CA ALA A 153 1.14 17.13 15.29
C ALA A 153 0.14 16.29 16.10
N VAL A 154 -0.35 15.19 15.53
CA VAL A 154 -1.29 14.27 16.20
C VAL A 154 -0.66 13.62 17.44
N ILE A 155 0.61 13.23 17.36
CA ILE A 155 1.37 12.69 18.50
C ILE A 155 1.68 13.79 19.53
N GLY A 156 2.02 15.00 19.08
CA GLY A 156 2.33 16.14 19.95
C GLY A 156 1.12 16.65 20.73
N ASN A 157 -0.07 16.58 20.14
CA ASN A 157 -1.32 17.03 20.77
C ASN A 157 -1.92 16.01 21.76
N ILE A 158 -1.24 14.89 22.04
CA ILE A 158 -1.67 13.95 23.07
C ILE A 158 -1.51 14.61 24.45
N HIS A 159 -2.56 14.54 25.27
CA HIS A 159 -2.48 15.01 26.66
C HIS A 159 -1.73 14.04 27.58
N TYR A 160 -0.40 14.06 27.53
CA TYR A 160 0.46 13.19 28.34
C TYR A 160 0.17 13.30 29.85
N VAL A 161 -0.08 14.52 30.34
CA VAL A 161 -0.36 14.78 31.77
C VAL A 161 -1.60 14.03 32.24
N CYS A 162 -2.69 14.06 31.48
CA CYS A 162 -3.94 13.39 31.85
C CYS A 162 -3.90 11.85 31.72
N LEU A 163 -2.79 11.27 31.28
CA LEU A 163 -2.63 9.82 31.13
C LEU A 163 -1.54 9.24 32.04
N VAL A 164 -0.56 10.04 32.45
CA VAL A 164 0.59 9.58 33.25
C VAL A 164 0.49 10.03 34.71
N SER A 165 -0.20 11.13 35.00
CA SER A 165 -0.33 11.67 36.35
C SER A 165 -1.11 10.72 37.29
N PRO A 166 -0.91 10.85 38.62
CA PRO A 166 -1.70 10.12 39.61
C PRO A 166 -3.21 10.37 39.44
N LEU A 167 -4.04 9.39 39.79
CA LEU A 167 -5.49 9.46 39.57
C LEU A 167 -6.13 10.67 40.27
N GLU A 168 -5.64 11.05 41.45
CA GLU A 168 -6.10 12.24 42.19
C GLU A 168 -5.93 13.53 41.39
N TYR A 169 -4.77 13.70 40.74
CA TYR A 169 -4.50 14.85 39.88
C TYR A 169 -5.42 14.86 38.66
N ILE A 170 -5.64 13.69 38.06
CA ILE A 170 -6.50 13.52 36.88
C ILE A 170 -7.95 13.86 37.22
N GLN A 171 -8.46 13.40 38.35
CA GLN A 171 -9.83 13.71 38.77
C GLN A 171 -10.03 15.20 39.04
N LEU A 172 -9.02 15.89 39.56
CA LEU A 172 -9.11 17.31 39.87
C LEU A 172 -8.97 18.23 38.65
N HIS A 173 -8.07 17.89 37.71
CA HIS A 173 -7.71 18.78 36.59
C HIS A 173 -8.19 18.31 35.22
N CYS A 174 -8.34 17.00 35.01
CA CYS A 174 -8.71 16.45 33.70
C CYS A 174 -10.22 16.19 33.56
N ALA A 175 -10.98 16.29 34.66
CA ALA A 175 -12.45 16.30 34.65
C ALA A 175 -13.04 17.72 34.47
N ASP A 176 -12.20 18.75 34.43
CA ASP A 176 -12.65 20.12 34.21
C ASP A 176 -13.20 20.32 32.78
N LYS A 177 -14.17 21.23 32.63
CA LYS A 177 -14.82 21.53 31.34
C LYS A 177 -13.83 21.98 30.28
N ALA A 178 -12.78 22.72 30.67
CA ALA A 178 -11.76 23.16 29.72
C ALA A 178 -10.91 22.00 29.19
N ALA A 179 -10.54 21.06 30.07
CA ALA A 179 -9.77 19.87 29.70
C ALA A 179 -10.58 18.93 28.79
N VAL A 180 -11.85 18.71 29.13
CA VAL A 180 -12.79 17.91 28.32
C VAL A 180 -13.01 18.54 26.94
N ARG A 181 -13.21 19.86 26.87
CA ARG A 181 -13.35 20.59 25.60
C ARG A 181 -12.09 20.43 24.74
N TYR A 182 -10.90 20.56 25.33
CA TYR A 182 -9.66 20.36 24.58
C TYR A 182 -9.59 18.94 24.01
N GLN A 183 -9.94 17.90 24.79
CA GLN A 183 -9.93 16.51 24.31
C GLN A 183 -10.84 16.31 23.10
N ILE A 184 -12.06 16.87 23.13
CA ILE A 184 -13.01 16.79 22.02
C ILE A 184 -12.50 17.55 20.79
N VAL A 185 -11.96 18.75 20.98
CA VAL A 185 -11.38 19.54 19.88
C VAL A 185 -10.20 18.80 19.26
N THR A 186 -9.30 18.26 20.08
CA THR A 186 -8.14 17.47 19.61
C THR A 186 -8.57 16.23 18.86
N LEU A 187 -9.59 15.51 19.35
CA LEU A 187 -10.13 14.35 18.65
C LEU A 187 -10.68 14.72 17.26
N LYS A 188 -11.44 15.80 17.16
CA LYS A 188 -11.97 16.31 15.88
C LYS A 188 -10.85 16.75 14.94
N THR A 189 -9.85 17.47 15.46
CA THR A 189 -8.68 17.92 14.68
C THR A 189 -7.86 16.73 14.17
N ASN A 190 -7.59 15.74 15.02
CA ASN A 190 -6.86 14.54 14.61
C ASN A 190 -7.62 13.75 13.53
N CYS A 191 -8.94 13.62 13.67
CA CYS A 191 -9.77 13.01 12.63
C CYS A 191 -9.73 13.80 11.32
N ALA A 192 -9.76 15.13 11.38
CA ALA A 192 -9.69 15.97 10.18
C ALA A 192 -8.34 15.81 9.47
N LEU A 193 -7.23 15.83 10.22
CA LEU A 193 -5.89 15.59 9.68
C LEU A 193 -5.75 14.21 9.05
N ASP A 194 -6.31 13.20 9.71
CA ASP A 194 -6.35 11.82 9.23
C ASP A 194 -7.08 11.72 7.88
N VAL A 195 -8.32 12.22 7.80
CA VAL A 195 -9.14 12.23 6.57
C VAL A 195 -8.50 13.04 5.45
N VAL A 196 -7.94 14.22 5.75
CA VAL A 196 -7.28 15.06 4.74
C VAL A 196 -6.04 14.36 4.18
N SER A 197 -5.22 13.76 5.03
CA SER A 197 -4.04 13.01 4.57
C SER A 197 -4.43 11.80 3.70
N ASP A 198 -5.49 11.07 4.05
CA ASP A 198 -6.01 9.98 3.23
C ASP A 198 -6.48 10.48 1.87
N ALA A 199 -7.27 11.57 1.84
CA ALA A 199 -7.74 12.16 0.58
C ALA A 199 -6.58 12.57 -0.34
N LEU A 200 -5.52 13.18 0.21
CA LEU A 200 -4.33 13.57 -0.56
C LEU A 200 -3.58 12.37 -1.14
N ILE A 201 -3.43 11.28 -0.38
CA ILE A 201 -2.76 10.05 -0.81
C ILE A 201 -3.48 9.40 -2.01
N VAL A 202 -4.78 9.65 -2.15
CA VAL A 202 -5.64 9.00 -3.14
C VAL A 202 -5.68 9.74 -4.47
N ILE A 203 -5.32 11.01 -4.44
CA ILE A 203 -5.12 11.80 -5.64
C ILE A 203 -4.00 11.18 -6.49
N PHE A 204 -2.97 10.56 -5.90
CA PHE A 204 -1.88 9.92 -6.66
C PHE A 204 -2.36 8.85 -7.65
N PRO A 205 -3.05 7.77 -7.23
CA PRO A 205 -3.52 6.75 -8.17
C PRO A 205 -4.55 7.30 -9.17
N ILE A 206 -5.38 8.29 -8.79
CA ILE A 206 -6.33 8.94 -9.70
C ILE A 206 -5.59 9.72 -10.80
N ALA A 207 -4.58 10.51 -10.43
CA ALA A 207 -3.78 11.30 -11.36
C ALA A 207 -2.99 10.41 -12.32
N ILE A 208 -2.41 9.32 -11.83
CA ILE A 208 -1.74 8.30 -12.67
C ILE A 208 -2.73 7.69 -13.66
N LEU A 209 -3.98 7.46 -13.22
CA LEU A 209 -5.00 6.83 -14.07
C LEU A 209 -5.49 7.75 -15.19
N HIS A 210 -5.73 9.04 -14.89
CA HIS A 210 -6.25 9.99 -15.87
C HIS A 210 -5.30 10.18 -17.05
N ASN A 211 -3.99 10.01 -16.84
CA ASN A 211 -2.97 10.27 -17.84
C ASN A 211 -2.67 9.08 -18.77
N VAL A 212 -3.30 7.92 -18.57
CA VAL A 212 -3.01 6.69 -19.33
C VAL A 212 -4.30 6.12 -19.91
N ARG A 213 -4.31 5.75 -21.19
CA ARG A 213 -5.39 4.93 -21.78
C ARG A 213 -5.31 3.53 -21.20
N ILE A 214 -6.22 3.21 -20.28
CA ILE A 214 -6.07 2.11 -19.33
C ILE A 214 -6.94 0.87 -19.69
N ASN A 215 -6.35 -0.33 -19.58
CA ASN A 215 -7.00 -1.64 -19.70
C ASN A 215 -7.88 -2.00 -18.47
N ARG A 216 -8.93 -2.83 -18.61
CA ARG A 216 -9.97 -3.09 -17.57
C ARG A 216 -9.41 -3.50 -16.18
N ALA A 217 -8.31 -4.24 -16.15
CA ALA A 217 -7.65 -4.67 -14.91
C ALA A 217 -7.16 -3.50 -14.02
N ARG A 218 -6.82 -2.36 -14.62
CA ARG A 218 -6.42 -1.12 -13.93
C ARG A 218 -7.61 -0.25 -13.52
N LYS A 219 -8.80 -0.47 -14.10
CA LYS A 219 -10.06 0.12 -13.59
C LYS A 219 -10.47 -0.49 -12.25
N PHE A 220 -10.29 -1.81 -12.09
CA PHE A 220 -10.43 -2.48 -10.79
C PHE A 220 -9.37 -2.03 -9.76
N ALA A 221 -8.25 -1.42 -10.18
CA ALA A 221 -7.26 -0.79 -9.27
C ALA A 221 -7.90 0.28 -8.45
N LEU A 222 -8.56 1.13 -9.22
CA LEU A 222 -9.07 2.38 -8.75
C LEU A 222 -10.27 2.08 -7.88
N GLY A 223 -11.07 1.07 -8.22
CA GLY A 223 -12.09 0.53 -7.34
C GLY A 223 -11.54 0.12 -5.97
N GLY A 224 -10.46 -0.67 -5.91
CA GLY A 224 -9.87 -1.10 -4.64
C GLY A 224 -9.27 0.05 -3.82
N LEU A 225 -8.51 0.93 -4.47
CA LEU A 225 -7.91 2.11 -3.83
C LEU A 225 -8.93 3.17 -3.42
N PHE A 226 -10.03 3.30 -4.16
CA PHE A 226 -11.13 4.20 -3.78
C PHE A 226 -11.92 3.60 -2.62
N SER A 227 -12.18 2.29 -2.67
CA SER A 227 -12.84 1.58 -1.57
C SER A 227 -12.04 1.67 -0.28
N LEU A 228 -10.70 1.59 -0.32
CA LEU A 228 -9.82 1.78 0.84
C LEU A 228 -10.19 3.05 1.61
N VAL A 229 -10.37 4.14 0.87
CA VAL A 229 -10.45 5.51 1.38
C VAL A 229 -11.82 5.78 1.91
N VAL A 230 -12.83 5.31 1.20
CA VAL A 230 -14.20 5.32 1.69
C VAL A 230 -14.27 4.56 3.02
N ILE A 231 -13.59 3.41 3.13
CA ILE A 231 -13.59 2.64 4.36
C ILE A 231 -12.82 3.37 5.48
N THR A 232 -11.62 3.90 5.25
CA THR A 232 -10.86 4.60 6.29
C THR A 232 -11.55 5.89 6.73
N ILE A 233 -12.11 6.67 5.80
CA ILE A 233 -12.91 7.85 6.11
C ILE A 233 -14.16 7.44 6.92
N ALA A 234 -14.87 6.39 6.51
CA ALA A 234 -16.03 5.91 7.25
C ALA A 234 -15.66 5.49 8.68
N THR A 235 -14.59 4.73 8.88
CA THR A 235 -14.14 4.33 10.22
C THR A 235 -13.75 5.54 11.07
N SER A 236 -13.08 6.54 10.47
CA SER A 236 -12.68 7.77 11.17
C SER A 236 -13.88 8.61 11.59
N ILE A 237 -14.90 8.73 10.73
CA ILE A 237 -16.16 9.42 11.04
C ILE A 237 -16.92 8.68 12.15
N VAL A 238 -17.07 7.37 12.01
CA VAL A 238 -17.77 6.53 12.99
C VAL A 238 -17.09 6.64 14.36
N ARG A 239 -15.76 6.60 14.42
CA ARG A 239 -15.01 6.83 15.66
C ARG A 239 -15.39 8.16 16.31
N VAL A 240 -15.47 9.26 15.56
CA VAL A 240 -15.83 10.58 16.13
C VAL A 240 -17.28 10.63 16.60
N ILE A 241 -18.21 10.08 15.81
CA ILE A 241 -19.64 10.06 16.17
C ILE A 241 -19.83 9.27 17.47
N PHE A 242 -19.30 8.05 17.53
CA PHE A 242 -19.52 7.20 18.68
C PHE A 242 -18.67 7.60 19.90
N ALA A 243 -17.51 8.23 19.70
CA ALA A 243 -16.75 8.82 20.79
C ALA A 243 -17.43 10.09 21.35
N GLY A 244 -18.13 10.86 20.52
CA GLY A 244 -18.67 12.18 20.88
C GLY A 244 -20.12 12.20 21.38
N HIS A 245 -20.86 11.10 21.30
CA HIS A 245 -22.29 11.08 21.58
C HIS A 245 -22.63 10.30 22.86
N ASN A 246 -22.59 10.99 24.00
CA ASN A 246 -23.32 10.62 25.21
C ASN A 246 -24.24 11.82 25.51
N GLY A 247 -25.57 11.62 25.47
CA GLY A 247 -26.53 12.72 25.55
C GLY A 247 -26.31 13.66 26.73
N GLU A 248 -26.60 14.95 26.55
CA GLU A 248 -26.51 16.11 27.49
C GLU A 248 -25.21 16.31 28.32
N ALA A 249 -24.39 15.28 28.48
CA ALA A 249 -23.12 15.29 29.19
C ALA A 249 -21.98 15.15 28.17
N GLU A 250 -21.14 16.17 28.10
CA GLU A 250 -19.98 16.34 27.20
C GLU A 250 -18.85 15.30 27.49
N LYS A 251 -19.14 14.01 27.64
CA LYS A 251 -18.18 12.96 28.01
C LYS A 251 -17.91 12.00 26.86
N VAL A 252 -16.64 11.71 26.62
CA VAL A 252 -16.20 10.74 25.59
C VAL A 252 -16.44 9.31 26.04
N GLU A 253 -17.16 8.51 25.24
CA GLU A 253 -17.33 7.07 25.49
C GLU A 253 -16.02 6.33 25.17
N MET A 254 -15.27 5.96 26.21
CA MET A 254 -13.93 5.37 26.03
C MET A 254 -13.96 4.03 25.30
N THR A 255 -14.91 3.14 25.64
CA THR A 255 -14.96 1.78 25.08
C THR A 255 -15.16 1.79 23.56
N SER A 256 -16.12 2.60 23.08
CA SER A 256 -16.39 2.72 21.66
C SER A 256 -15.23 3.38 20.89
N PHE A 257 -14.63 4.43 21.46
CA PHE A 257 -13.46 5.08 20.88
C PHE A 257 -12.31 4.09 20.62
N TRP A 258 -11.93 3.30 21.63
CA TRP A 258 -10.84 2.33 21.51
C TRP A 258 -11.14 1.20 20.53
N PHE A 259 -12.39 0.74 20.50
CA PHE A 259 -12.84 -0.28 19.56
C PHE A 259 -12.64 0.18 18.11
N TRP A 260 -13.13 1.38 17.78
CA TRP A 260 -13.02 1.91 16.42
C TRP A 260 -11.57 2.22 16.01
N CYS A 261 -10.72 2.70 16.94
CA CYS A 261 -9.29 2.84 16.67
C CYS A 261 -8.64 1.51 16.27
N TYR A 262 -8.96 0.42 16.97
CA TYR A 262 -8.40 -0.90 16.63
C TYR A 262 -8.89 -1.41 15.27
N VAL A 263 -10.18 -1.26 14.99
CA VAL A 263 -10.78 -1.63 13.69
C VAL A 263 -10.13 -0.87 12.56
N GLU A 264 -9.96 0.44 12.71
CA GLU A 264 -9.36 1.31 11.69
C GLU A 264 -7.91 0.91 11.36
N LEU A 265 -7.06 0.69 12.39
CA LEU A 265 -5.69 0.23 12.16
C LEU A 265 -5.64 -1.14 11.48
N SER A 266 -6.51 -2.07 11.90
CA SER A 266 -6.59 -3.41 11.30
C SER A 266 -7.00 -3.34 9.82
N VAL A 267 -8.00 -2.53 9.51
CA VAL A 267 -8.47 -2.34 8.14
C VAL A 267 -7.42 -1.65 7.28
N ALA A 268 -6.78 -0.59 7.78
CA ALA A 268 -5.70 0.10 7.07
C ALA A 268 -4.56 -0.87 6.71
N LEU A 269 -4.18 -1.75 7.65
CA LEU A 269 -3.14 -2.76 7.43
C LEU A 269 -3.55 -3.84 6.41
N LEU A 270 -4.79 -4.33 6.49
CA LEU A 270 -5.33 -5.27 5.50
C LEU A 270 -5.27 -4.68 4.10
N VAL A 271 -5.69 -3.44 3.97
CA VAL A 271 -5.71 -2.81 2.66
C VAL A 271 -4.30 -2.45 2.17
N ALA A 272 -3.37 -2.11 3.05
CA ALA A 272 -1.95 -2.00 2.69
C ALA A 272 -1.40 -3.31 2.13
N CYS A 273 -1.80 -4.45 2.70
CA CYS A 273 -1.46 -5.77 2.15
C CYS A 273 -2.10 -5.98 0.76
N LEU A 274 -3.38 -5.64 0.59
CA LEU A 274 -4.11 -5.78 -0.68
C LEU A 274 -3.54 -4.89 -1.81
N ALA A 275 -3.23 -3.64 -1.50
CA ALA A 275 -2.74 -2.67 -2.48
C ALA A 275 -1.41 -3.09 -3.09
N SER A 276 -0.52 -3.70 -2.30
CA SER A 276 0.79 -4.10 -2.84
C SER A 276 0.74 -5.36 -3.70
N PHE A 277 -0.19 -6.31 -3.49
CA PHE A 277 -0.38 -7.40 -4.46
C PHE A 277 -0.65 -6.85 -5.85
N ARG A 278 -1.42 -5.77 -5.90
CA ARG A 278 -1.88 -5.20 -7.13
C ARG A 278 -0.78 -4.48 -7.91
N THR A 279 0.05 -3.70 -7.22
CA THR A 279 1.22 -3.05 -7.83
C THR A 279 2.25 -4.08 -8.30
N LEU A 280 2.36 -5.20 -7.57
CA LEU A 280 3.19 -6.33 -7.93
C LEU A 280 2.83 -6.92 -9.30
N PHE A 281 1.56 -7.22 -9.53
CA PHE A 281 1.08 -7.73 -10.82
C PHE A 281 1.28 -6.73 -11.96
N ALA A 282 1.08 -5.43 -11.70
CA ALA A 282 1.30 -4.38 -12.69
C ALA A 282 2.80 -4.27 -13.09
N HIS A 283 3.71 -4.41 -12.13
CA HIS A 283 5.15 -4.38 -12.40
C HIS A 283 5.60 -5.62 -13.20
N GLN A 284 5.03 -6.79 -12.94
CA GLN A 284 5.30 -8.00 -13.74
C GLN A 284 4.82 -7.87 -15.18
N GLU A 285 3.64 -7.30 -15.41
CA GLU A 285 3.14 -7.08 -16.76
C GLU A 285 4.05 -6.13 -17.54
N LYS A 286 4.55 -5.07 -16.89
CA LYS A 286 5.51 -4.13 -17.49
C LYS A 286 6.86 -4.81 -17.77
N ALA A 287 7.41 -5.53 -16.80
CA ALA A 287 8.69 -6.25 -16.98
C ALA A 287 8.62 -7.29 -18.10
N ARG A 288 7.52 -8.05 -18.17
CA ARG A 288 7.28 -9.03 -19.23
C ARG A 288 7.16 -8.38 -20.62
N LYS A 289 6.52 -7.21 -20.70
CA LYS A 289 6.42 -6.44 -21.96
C LYS A 289 7.78 -5.90 -22.40
N ILE A 290 8.61 -5.42 -21.46
CA ILE A 290 9.97 -4.97 -21.76
C ILE A 290 10.83 -6.15 -22.23
N GLN A 291 10.80 -7.28 -21.53
CA GLN A 291 11.51 -8.50 -21.96
C GLN A 291 11.07 -8.98 -23.34
N ALA A 292 9.76 -8.99 -23.61
CA ALA A 292 9.24 -9.35 -24.92
C ALA A 292 9.60 -8.35 -26.03
N ALA A 293 9.77 -7.06 -25.69
CA ALA A 293 10.25 -6.04 -26.63
C ALA A 293 11.74 -6.20 -26.93
N ASP A 294 12.57 -6.39 -25.89
CA ASP A 294 14.01 -6.67 -26.02
C ASP A 294 14.26 -7.95 -26.83
N GLU A 295 13.46 -9.00 -26.61
CA GLU A 295 13.57 -10.26 -27.35
C GLU A 295 13.21 -10.06 -28.83
N ARG A 296 12.15 -9.31 -29.14
CA ARG A 296 11.80 -8.94 -30.52
C ARG A 296 12.93 -8.15 -31.20
N GLU A 297 13.52 -7.18 -30.51
CA GLU A 297 14.63 -6.39 -31.05
C GLU A 297 15.87 -7.27 -31.34
N ARG A 298 16.17 -8.24 -30.46
CA ARG A 298 17.25 -9.20 -30.68
C ARG A 298 17.01 -10.10 -31.90
N VAL A 299 15.78 -10.60 -32.05
CA VAL A 299 15.39 -11.43 -33.21
C VAL A 299 15.49 -10.62 -34.50
N GLU A 300 15.00 -9.38 -34.51
CA GLU A 300 15.07 -8.48 -35.66
C GLU A 300 16.53 -8.20 -36.07
N LYS A 301 17.40 -7.90 -35.11
CA LYS A 301 18.85 -7.73 -35.36
C LYS A 301 19.53 -8.98 -35.91
N ALA A 302 19.11 -10.18 -35.46
CA ALA A 302 19.65 -11.44 -35.96
C ALA A 302 19.24 -11.69 -37.42
N ILE A 303 17.96 -11.48 -37.76
CA ILE A 303 17.44 -11.58 -39.13
C ILE A 303 18.16 -10.60 -40.05
N ASP A 304 18.29 -9.33 -39.64
CA ASP A 304 19.00 -8.31 -40.42
C ASP A 304 20.47 -8.68 -40.68
N GLY A 305 21.14 -9.25 -39.67
CA GLY A 305 22.52 -9.76 -39.80
C GLY A 305 22.62 -10.91 -40.80
N GLU A 306 21.67 -11.85 -40.73
CA GLU A 306 21.62 -13.01 -41.63
C GLU A 306 21.31 -12.59 -43.08
N VAL A 307 20.36 -11.67 -43.28
CA VAL A 307 20.03 -11.09 -44.59
C VAL A 307 21.27 -10.39 -45.18
N LYS A 308 21.96 -9.53 -44.41
CA LYS A 308 23.18 -8.86 -44.87
C LYS A 308 24.29 -9.86 -45.23
N SER A 309 24.46 -10.92 -44.43
CA SER A 309 25.38 -12.02 -44.71
C SER A 309 25.05 -12.72 -46.05
N ASN A 310 23.78 -13.07 -46.25
CA ASN A 310 23.32 -13.76 -47.45
C ASN A 310 23.46 -12.88 -48.70
N VAL A 311 23.15 -11.58 -48.60
CA VAL A 311 23.38 -10.62 -49.69
C VAL A 311 24.86 -10.50 -50.04
N ARG A 312 25.76 -10.44 -49.04
CA ARG A 312 27.21 -10.42 -49.28
C ARG A 312 27.70 -11.72 -49.95
N ARG A 313 27.20 -12.89 -49.53
CA ARG A 313 27.51 -14.18 -50.19
C ARG A 313 27.03 -14.21 -51.64
N ALA A 314 25.81 -13.77 -51.91
CA ALA A 314 25.26 -13.71 -53.26
C ALA A 314 26.09 -12.79 -54.16
N ARG A 315 26.49 -11.61 -53.65
CA ARG A 315 27.35 -10.67 -54.39
C ARG A 315 28.73 -11.25 -54.69
N TRP A 316 29.34 -11.97 -53.73
CA TRP A 316 30.62 -12.65 -53.93
C TRP A 316 30.55 -13.75 -55.00
N ARG A 317 29.48 -14.55 -55.00
CA ARG A 317 29.26 -15.59 -56.03
C ARG A 317 29.16 -14.96 -57.42
N HIS A 318 28.35 -13.91 -57.58
CA HIS A 318 28.21 -13.21 -58.85
C HIS A 318 29.56 -12.62 -59.35
N PHE A 319 30.38 -12.11 -58.43
CA PHE A 319 31.71 -11.60 -58.78
C PHE A 319 32.66 -12.71 -59.25
N GLN A 320 32.67 -13.87 -58.59
CA GLN A 320 33.43 -15.04 -59.05
C GLN A 320 32.98 -15.50 -60.44
N ASP A 321 31.67 -15.63 -60.66
CA ASP A 321 31.13 -16.06 -61.95
C ASP A 321 31.52 -15.10 -63.08
N SER A 322 31.55 -13.80 -62.80
CA SER A 322 31.98 -12.78 -63.76
C SER A 322 33.47 -12.93 -64.12
N LEU A 323 34.34 -13.20 -63.14
CA LEU A 323 35.77 -13.42 -63.39
C LEU A 323 36.04 -14.69 -64.23
N PHE A 324 35.33 -15.78 -63.95
CA PHE A 324 35.46 -17.02 -64.74
C PHE A 324 35.02 -16.84 -66.19
N GLN A 325 33.96 -16.05 -66.44
CA GLN A 325 33.54 -15.72 -67.81
C GLN A 325 34.59 -14.90 -68.55
N THR A 326 35.20 -13.91 -67.91
CA THR A 326 36.27 -13.11 -68.52
C THR A 326 37.50 -13.96 -68.85
N ALA A 327 37.94 -14.82 -67.93
CA ALA A 327 39.07 -15.73 -68.16
C ALA A 327 38.80 -16.71 -69.32
N LYS A 328 37.59 -17.25 -69.39
CA LYS A 328 37.17 -18.14 -70.49
C LYS A 328 37.11 -17.42 -71.84
N SER A 329 36.73 -16.14 -71.83
CA SER A 329 36.74 -15.31 -73.04
C SER A 329 38.17 -15.01 -73.53
N GLU A 330 39.15 -14.89 -72.63
CA GLU A 330 40.57 -14.75 -72.96
C GLU A 330 41.17 -16.03 -73.54
N GLU A 331 40.84 -17.21 -73.00
CA GLU A 331 41.28 -18.51 -73.54
C GLU A 331 40.73 -18.78 -74.95
N THR A 332 39.50 -18.34 -75.25
CA THR A 332 38.89 -18.55 -76.56
C THR A 332 39.56 -17.71 -77.66
N ILE A 333 40.20 -16.59 -77.30
CA ILE A 333 40.91 -15.71 -78.24
C ILE A 333 42.31 -16.27 -78.59
N GLN A 334 42.86 -17.21 -77.81
CA GLN A 334 44.22 -17.73 -77.99
C GLN A 334 44.33 -19.06 -78.76
N VAL A 335 43.24 -19.67 -79.24
CA VAL A 335 43.32 -20.86 -80.10
C VAL A 335 43.39 -20.44 -81.58
N PRO A 336 44.53 -20.61 -82.28
CA PRO A 336 44.60 -20.37 -83.72
C PRO A 336 44.03 -21.59 -84.44
N GLU A 337 42.95 -21.39 -85.19
CA GLU A 337 42.42 -22.37 -86.13
C GLU A 337 43.37 -22.49 -87.33
N ASN A 338 44.18 -23.55 -87.35
CA ASN A 338 45.07 -23.86 -88.45
C ASN A 338 45.05 -25.38 -88.69
N ASP A 339 44.19 -25.86 -89.60
CA ASP A 339 44.58 -26.91 -90.54
C ASP A 339 43.65 -26.97 -91.76
N MET A 340 44.25 -27.10 -92.94
CA MET A 340 43.63 -27.11 -94.26
C MET A 340 43.76 -28.50 -94.91
N ARG A 341 42.65 -28.97 -95.50
CA ARG A 341 42.52 -29.85 -96.70
C ARG A 341 42.86 -31.34 -96.64
N GLY A 342 41.87 -32.14 -97.08
CA GLY A 342 42.05 -33.43 -97.76
C GLY A 342 40.74 -34.00 -98.33
N ARG A 343 40.53 -33.85 -99.65
CA ARG A 343 39.47 -34.46 -100.51
C ARG A 343 39.56 -36.02 -100.57
N PRO A 344 38.80 -36.77 -101.41
CA PRO A 344 37.39 -36.75 -101.86
C PRO A 344 36.70 -38.16 -101.77
N GLY A 345 35.42 -38.27 -102.16
CA GLY A 345 34.83 -39.52 -102.68
C GLY A 345 33.48 -39.89 -102.06
N THR A 346 32.40 -39.95 -102.88
CA THR A 346 31.64 -41.18 -103.27
C THR A 346 30.94 -41.89 -102.09
N MET A 347 29.67 -42.31 -102.10
CA MET A 347 28.69 -42.68 -103.13
C MET A 347 27.42 -43.21 -102.40
N TYR A 348 26.25 -43.16 -103.07
CA TYR A 348 25.06 -44.05 -102.96
C TYR A 348 24.26 -44.12 -101.62
N THR A 349 22.98 -43.68 -101.59
CA THR A 349 21.70 -44.45 -101.72
C THR A 349 21.63 -45.69 -100.81
N VAL A 350 20.61 -45.88 -99.95
CA VAL A 350 19.17 -46.08 -100.22
C VAL A 350 18.34 -45.61 -99.03
#